data_AF-A0A2V7PVJ5-F1
#
_entry.id   AF-A0A2V7PVJ5-F1
#
_cell.length_a   1.000
_cell.length_b   1.000
_cell.length_c   1.000
_cell.angle_alpha   90.00
_cell.angle_beta   90.00
_cell.angle_gamma   90.00
#
_symmetry.space_group_name_H-M   'P 1'
#
loop_
_entity.id
_entity.type
_entity.pdbx_description
1 polymer ?
#
loop_
_entity_poly.entity_id
_entity_poly.type
_entity_poly.pdbx_seq_one_letter_code
_entity_poly.pdbx_strand_id
1 'polypeptide(L)'
;MADSVERKKLETLADTKVADILQAAASWAREVPPALTPAIRAVCVRLAEMVADQRHYLAPLPEPQESERAAVLTLTAERLRGETVTRGIEALLQELADIELRSTAAWSQIEGSQAQWIATAIHFLEGKAAALPSGQRPDSYWADDVVAGIIASVRALIGVDELHARTEARYSGGVKRPAAEDADSAE
;
A
#
# COMPACT_ATOMS: atom_id res chain seq x y z
N MET A 1 -25.00 17.27 5.39
CA MET A 1 -25.20 16.44 4.17
C MET A 1 -23.95 16.38 3.32
N ALA A 2 -23.28 17.50 3.01
CA ALA A 2 -22.00 17.53 2.30
C ALA A 2 -20.91 16.65 2.97
N ASP A 3 -20.67 16.83 4.28
CA ASP A 3 -19.70 16.02 5.04
C ASP A 3 -19.97 14.51 5.00
N SER A 4 -21.24 14.10 4.91
CA SER A 4 -21.62 12.68 4.83
C SER A 4 -21.35 12.10 3.44
N VAL A 5 -21.51 12.89 2.38
CA VAL A 5 -21.18 12.48 1.00
C VAL A 5 -19.66 12.41 0.82
N GLU A 6 -18.93 13.37 1.37
CA GLU A 6 -17.46 13.40 1.32
C GLU A 6 -16.86 12.23 2.09
N ARG A 7 -17.32 11.96 3.31
CA ARG A 7 -16.90 10.80 4.08
C ARG A 7 -17.13 9.49 3.33
N LYS A 8 -18.33 9.29 2.76
CA LYS A 8 -18.66 8.08 1.99
C LYS A 8 -17.76 7.87 0.78
N LYS A 9 -17.35 8.97 0.13
CA LYS A 9 -16.39 8.93 -0.98
C LYS A 9 -15.01 8.46 -0.50
N LEU A 10 -14.51 8.98 0.63
CA LEU A 10 -13.23 8.55 1.20
C LEU A 10 -13.26 7.08 1.63
N GLU A 11 -14.35 6.63 2.24
CA GLU A 11 -14.59 5.22 2.58
C GLU A 11 -14.56 4.32 1.34
N THR A 12 -15.22 4.73 0.24
CA THR A 12 -15.21 3.97 -1.02
C THR A 12 -13.82 3.89 -1.63
N LEU A 13 -13.03 4.98 -1.57
CA LEU A 13 -11.65 4.99 -2.04
C LEU A 13 -10.77 4.06 -1.21
N ALA A 14 -10.92 4.07 0.12
CA ALA A 14 -10.20 3.15 1.00
C ALA A 14 -10.56 1.69 0.72
N ASP A 15 -11.84 1.37 0.56
CA ASP A 15 -12.31 0.01 0.24
C ASP A 15 -11.75 -0.46 -1.12
N THR A 16 -11.68 0.43 -2.11
CA THR A 16 -11.07 0.14 -3.43
C THR A 16 -9.58 -0.17 -3.28
N LYS A 17 -8.83 0.65 -2.53
CA LYS A 17 -7.40 0.40 -2.27
C LYS A 17 -7.16 -0.93 -1.57
N VAL A 18 -7.98 -1.28 -0.59
CA VAL A 18 -7.90 -2.59 0.08
C VAL A 18 -8.15 -3.73 -0.90
N ALA A 19 -9.15 -3.63 -1.76
CA ALA A 19 -9.42 -4.63 -2.79
C ALA A 19 -8.22 -4.79 -3.75
N ASP A 20 -7.64 -3.69 -4.21
CA ASP A 20 -6.48 -3.72 -5.12
C ASP A 20 -5.23 -4.31 -4.46
N ILE A 21 -4.98 -3.98 -3.18
CA ILE A 21 -3.88 -4.55 -2.38
C ILE A 21 -4.04 -6.07 -2.27
N LEU A 22 -5.25 -6.54 -1.95
CA LEU A 22 -5.53 -7.97 -1.83
C LEU A 22 -5.45 -8.70 -3.17
N GLN A 23 -5.85 -8.04 -4.26
CA GLN A 23 -5.71 -8.57 -5.60
C GLN A 23 -4.23 -8.69 -6.01
N ALA A 24 -3.39 -7.71 -5.68
CA ALA A 24 -1.95 -7.78 -5.89
C ALA A 24 -1.33 -8.92 -5.06
N ALA A 25 -1.74 -9.08 -3.79
CA ALA A 25 -1.31 -10.22 -2.97
C ALA A 25 -1.64 -11.55 -3.65
N ALA A 26 -2.87 -11.67 -4.17
CA ALA A 26 -3.34 -12.86 -4.85
C ALA A 26 -2.57 -13.12 -6.16
N SER A 27 -2.16 -12.09 -6.91
CA SER A 27 -1.35 -12.29 -8.11
C SER A 27 0.04 -12.83 -7.79
N TRP A 28 0.72 -12.27 -6.78
CA TRP A 28 2.03 -12.77 -6.33
C TRP A 28 1.95 -14.19 -5.75
N ALA A 29 0.82 -14.54 -5.13
CA ALA A 29 0.60 -15.88 -4.62
C ALA A 29 0.38 -16.96 -5.70
N ARG A 30 0.11 -16.59 -6.97
CA ARG A 30 -0.14 -17.57 -8.05
C ARG A 30 1.11 -18.29 -8.52
N GLU A 31 2.27 -17.66 -8.35
CA GLU A 31 3.55 -18.17 -8.84
C GLU A 31 4.27 -19.05 -7.80
N VAL A 32 3.64 -19.27 -6.64
CA VAL A 32 4.22 -20.04 -5.53
C VAL A 32 3.30 -21.22 -5.14
N PRO A 33 3.82 -22.20 -4.38
CA PRO A 33 3.02 -23.25 -3.78
C PRO A 33 1.77 -22.70 -3.04
N PRO A 34 0.56 -23.25 -3.29
CA PRO A 34 -0.69 -22.77 -2.68
C PRO A 34 -0.70 -22.77 -1.15
N ALA A 35 0.12 -23.62 -0.53
CA ALA A 35 0.30 -23.65 0.93
C ALA A 35 0.87 -22.34 1.49
N LEU A 36 1.54 -21.53 0.67
CA LEU A 36 2.14 -20.24 1.07
C LEU A 36 1.20 -19.06 0.84
N THR A 37 0.07 -19.24 0.14
CA THR A 37 -0.89 -18.16 -0.14
C THR A 37 -1.34 -17.40 1.12
N PRO A 38 -1.68 -18.07 2.25
CA PRO A 38 -2.06 -17.35 3.47
C PRO A 38 -0.91 -16.52 4.06
N ALA A 39 0.33 -17.01 3.98
CA ALA A 39 1.52 -16.31 4.47
C ALA A 39 1.84 -15.08 3.62
N ILE A 40 1.75 -15.19 2.29
CA ILE A 40 1.90 -14.06 1.37
C ILE A 40 0.83 -13.00 1.62
N ARG A 41 -0.43 -13.42 1.81
CA ARG A 41 -1.51 -12.49 2.15
C ARG A 41 -1.22 -11.76 3.47
N ALA A 42 -0.75 -12.47 4.50
CA ALA A 42 -0.39 -11.86 5.79
C ALA A 42 0.73 -10.82 5.66
N VAL A 43 1.80 -11.15 4.92
CA VAL A 43 2.89 -10.23 4.61
C VAL A 43 2.40 -9.01 3.84
N CYS A 44 1.54 -9.20 2.83
CA CYS A 44 0.98 -8.10 2.06
C CYS A 44 0.15 -7.15 2.92
N VAL A 45 -0.75 -7.68 3.77
CA VAL A 45 -1.55 -6.87 4.69
C VAL A 45 -0.65 -6.06 5.62
N ARG A 46 0.39 -6.68 6.21
CA ARG A 46 1.27 -5.99 7.16
C ARG A 46 2.13 -4.92 6.50
N LEU A 47 2.67 -5.19 5.32
CA LEU A 47 3.44 -4.22 4.55
C LEU A 47 2.57 -3.05 4.08
N ALA A 48 1.33 -3.32 3.66
CA ALA A 48 0.38 -2.29 3.28
C ALA A 48 -0.01 -1.38 4.45
N GLU A 49 -0.24 -1.96 5.63
CA GLU A 49 -0.48 -1.20 6.86
C GLU A 49 0.72 -0.29 7.19
N MET A 50 1.95 -0.83 7.15
CA MET A 50 3.16 -0.06 7.38
C MET A 50 3.30 1.11 6.39
N VAL A 51 3.10 0.88 5.09
CA VAL A 51 3.21 1.94 4.07
C VAL A 51 2.12 3.01 4.27
N ALA A 52 0.90 2.61 4.65
CA ALA A 52 -0.17 3.55 4.98
C ALA A 52 0.16 4.40 6.23
N ASP A 53 0.79 3.80 7.25
CA ASP A 53 1.19 4.48 8.48
C ASP A 53 2.42 5.40 8.28
N GLN A 54 3.31 5.05 7.34
CA GLN A 54 4.51 5.82 6.94
C GLN A 54 4.22 7.04 6.05
N ARG A 55 3.06 7.69 6.22
CA ARG A 55 2.59 8.84 5.42
C ARG A 55 3.57 10.01 5.30
N HIS A 56 4.50 10.18 6.24
CA HIS A 56 5.52 11.23 6.23
C HIS A 56 6.58 11.05 5.14
N TYR A 57 6.69 9.86 4.53
CA TYR A 57 7.57 9.61 3.39
C TYR A 57 6.94 9.95 2.04
N LEU A 58 5.66 10.27 1.99
CA LEU A 58 4.99 10.68 0.75
C LEU A 58 5.30 12.15 0.49
N ALA A 59 5.49 12.51 -0.79
CA ALA A 59 5.67 13.90 -1.16
C ALA A 59 4.45 14.73 -0.67
N PRO A 60 4.65 15.88 -0.02
CA PRO A 60 3.55 16.68 0.49
C PRO A 60 2.66 17.16 -0.67
N LEU A 61 1.35 17.19 -0.45
CA LEU A 61 0.37 17.73 -1.38
C LEU A 61 -0.14 19.09 -0.88
N PRO A 62 -0.70 19.93 -1.78
CA PRO A 62 -1.46 21.11 -1.36
C PRO A 62 -2.72 20.71 -0.54
N GLU A 63 -3.25 21.64 0.25
CA GLU A 63 -4.59 21.47 0.81
C GLU A 63 -5.67 21.80 -0.24
N PRO A 64 -6.83 21.10 -0.23
CA PRO A 64 -7.29 20.10 0.75
C PRO A 64 -6.80 18.65 0.51
N GLN A 65 -5.95 18.42 -0.50
CA GLN A 65 -5.57 17.09 -0.96
C GLN A 65 -4.73 16.31 0.05
N GLU A 66 -3.87 16.99 0.80
CA GLU A 66 -3.12 16.37 1.89
C GLU A 66 -4.06 15.78 2.95
N SER A 67 -5.07 16.55 3.36
CA SER A 67 -6.10 16.09 4.30
C SER A 67 -6.93 14.92 3.74
N GLU A 68 -7.35 14.99 2.47
CA GLU A 68 -8.06 13.88 1.81
C GLU A 68 -7.19 12.61 1.79
N ARG A 69 -5.91 12.73 1.43
CA ARG A 69 -4.97 11.62 1.38
C ARG A 69 -4.79 11.01 2.77
N ALA A 70 -4.51 11.83 3.77
CA ALA A 70 -4.33 11.36 5.15
C ALA A 70 -5.56 10.57 5.63
N ALA A 71 -6.77 11.07 5.37
CA ALA A 71 -8.01 10.39 5.73
C ALA A 71 -8.18 9.04 5.01
N VAL A 72 -7.90 8.97 3.70
CA VAL A 72 -7.96 7.70 2.94
C VAL A 72 -6.94 6.69 3.48
N LEU A 73 -5.72 7.12 3.80
CA LEU A 73 -4.68 6.24 4.34
C LEU A 73 -5.07 5.71 5.72
N THR A 74 -5.63 6.55 6.59
CA THR A 74 -6.14 6.11 7.89
C THR A 74 -7.25 5.07 7.72
N LEU A 75 -8.25 5.33 6.87
CA LEU A 75 -9.32 4.38 6.59
C LEU A 75 -8.80 3.08 5.98
N THR A 76 -7.82 3.16 5.07
CA THR A 76 -7.19 1.98 4.46
C THR A 76 -6.51 1.12 5.51
N ALA A 77 -5.71 1.71 6.40
CA ALA A 77 -5.06 1.00 7.50
C ALA A 77 -6.09 0.37 8.46
N GLU A 78 -7.15 1.09 8.82
CA GLU A 78 -8.24 0.56 9.65
C GLU A 78 -8.92 -0.65 9.01
N ARG A 79 -9.22 -0.58 7.70
CA ARG A 79 -9.84 -1.66 6.95
C ARG A 79 -8.93 -2.89 6.83
N LEU A 80 -7.63 -2.70 6.63
CA LEU A 80 -6.64 -3.78 6.57
C LEU A 80 -6.55 -4.54 7.90
N ARG A 81 -6.75 -3.86 9.04
CA ARG A 81 -6.84 -4.49 10.37
C ARG A 81 -8.19 -5.16 10.65
N GLY A 82 -9.20 -4.90 9.83
CA GLY A 82 -10.56 -5.38 10.04
C GLY A 82 -10.72 -6.88 9.79
N GLU A 83 -11.68 -7.51 10.49
CA GLU A 83 -11.92 -8.95 10.46
C GLU A 83 -12.13 -9.51 9.03
N THR A 84 -12.76 -8.74 8.14
CA THR A 84 -12.97 -9.17 6.74
C THR A 84 -11.64 -9.43 6.03
N VAL A 85 -10.62 -8.63 6.31
CA VAL A 85 -9.29 -8.74 5.71
C VAL A 85 -8.41 -9.73 6.47
N THR A 86 -8.53 -9.81 7.80
CA THR A 86 -7.65 -10.64 8.63
C THR A 86 -8.15 -12.08 8.81
N ARG A 87 -9.39 -12.39 8.43
CA ARG A 87 -9.96 -13.73 8.54
C ARG A 87 -9.11 -14.80 7.87
N GLY A 88 -8.72 -15.81 8.65
CA GLY A 88 -7.94 -16.97 8.23
C GLY A 88 -6.43 -16.73 8.18
N ILE A 89 -5.94 -15.56 8.59
CA ILE A 89 -4.52 -15.21 8.66
C ILE A 89 -4.12 -14.62 10.02
N GLU A 90 -5.01 -14.64 11.02
CA GLU A 90 -4.84 -14.00 12.32
C GLU A 90 -3.59 -14.51 13.05
N ALA A 91 -3.37 -15.83 13.06
CA ALA A 91 -2.19 -16.43 13.68
C ALA A 91 -0.88 -16.03 12.96
N LEU A 92 -0.93 -15.86 11.64
CA LEU A 92 0.23 -15.44 10.84
C LEU A 92 0.55 -13.96 11.09
N LEU A 93 -0.49 -13.13 11.20
CA LEU A 93 -0.36 -11.72 11.56
C LEU A 93 0.20 -11.57 13.00
N GLN A 94 -0.24 -12.40 13.93
CA GLN A 94 0.29 -12.43 15.29
C GLN A 94 1.78 -12.84 15.30
N GLU A 95 2.15 -13.87 14.55
CA GLU A 95 3.55 -14.31 14.45
C GLU A 95 4.46 -13.22 13.86
N LEU A 96 4.00 -12.51 12.83
CA LEU A 96 4.70 -11.34 12.29
C LEU A 96 4.86 -10.22 13.34
N ALA A 97 3.81 -9.94 14.11
CA ALA A 97 3.87 -8.97 15.21
C ALA A 97 4.83 -9.42 16.34
N ASP A 98 4.88 -10.70 16.65
CA ASP A 98 5.79 -11.26 17.65
C ASP A 98 7.26 -11.20 17.20
N ILE A 99 7.51 -11.29 15.88
CA ILE A 99 8.85 -11.06 15.32
C ILE A 99 9.23 -9.57 15.47
N GLU A 100 8.33 -8.66 15.12
CA GLU A 100 8.54 -7.21 15.28
C GLU A 100 8.80 -6.82 16.75
N LEU A 101 8.04 -7.36 17.69
CA LEU A 101 8.19 -7.06 19.12
C LEU A 101 9.52 -7.55 19.70
N ARG A 102 10.07 -8.66 19.19
CA ARG A 102 11.38 -9.18 19.61
C ARG A 102 12.54 -8.34 19.10
N SER A 103 12.30 -7.56 18.05
CA SER A 103 13.30 -6.70 17.44
C SER A 103 13.25 -5.27 17.95
N THR A 104 13.49 -5.11 19.26
CA THR A 104 13.86 -3.87 19.98
C THR A 104 13.03 -2.59 19.81
N ALA A 105 11.99 -2.51 18.97
CA ALA A 105 11.01 -1.41 18.94
C ALA A 105 9.83 -1.67 17.96
N ALA A 106 8.72 -0.93 18.14
CA ALA A 106 7.62 -0.87 17.18
C ALA A 106 8.06 -0.16 15.89
N TRP A 107 8.43 -0.95 14.89
CA TRP A 107 9.06 -0.47 13.66
C TRP A 107 8.13 0.39 12.81
N SER A 108 6.81 0.23 12.94
CA SER A 108 5.83 1.15 12.34
C SER A 108 6.06 2.65 12.70
N GLN A 109 6.80 2.95 13.77
CA GLN A 109 7.04 4.32 14.27
C GLN A 109 8.48 4.81 14.12
N ILE A 110 9.41 3.99 13.63
CA ILE A 110 10.84 4.36 13.51
C ILE A 110 11.20 4.70 12.07
N GLU A 111 11.80 5.87 11.88
CA GLU A 111 12.38 6.29 10.61
C GLU A 111 13.49 5.31 10.18
N GLY A 112 13.46 4.82 8.94
CA GLY A 112 14.42 3.84 8.43
C GLY A 112 14.14 2.37 8.78
N SER A 113 13.02 2.05 9.45
CA SER A 113 12.63 0.67 9.82
C SER A 113 12.15 -0.21 8.66
N GLN A 114 11.99 0.36 7.46
CA GLN A 114 11.46 -0.35 6.30
C GLN A 114 12.36 -1.53 5.91
N ALA A 115 13.68 -1.36 5.99
CA ALA A 115 14.63 -2.42 5.67
C ALA A 115 14.48 -3.61 6.62
N GLN A 116 14.18 -3.35 7.89
CA GLN A 116 13.96 -4.36 8.91
C GLN A 116 12.65 -5.10 8.67
N TRP A 117 11.58 -4.39 8.30
CA TRP A 117 10.33 -5.01 7.90
C TRP A 117 10.46 -5.88 6.66
N ILE A 118 11.21 -5.42 5.65
CA ILE A 118 11.54 -6.20 4.45
C ILE A 118 12.25 -7.49 4.84
N ALA A 119 13.31 -7.39 5.64
CA ALA A 119 14.06 -8.56 6.10
C ALA A 119 13.20 -9.54 6.91
N THR A 120 12.34 -9.02 7.80
CA THR A 120 11.41 -9.85 8.59
C THR A 120 10.38 -10.54 7.71
N ALA A 121 9.82 -9.85 6.71
CA ALA A 121 8.86 -10.44 5.78
C ALA A 121 9.52 -11.58 4.96
N ILE A 122 10.74 -11.36 4.47
CA ILE A 122 11.52 -12.36 3.74
C ILE A 122 11.76 -13.58 4.63
N HIS A 123 12.37 -13.39 5.81
CA HIS A 123 12.66 -14.49 6.74
C HIS A 123 11.41 -15.24 7.20
N PHE A 124 10.30 -14.54 7.39
CA PHE A 124 9.03 -15.17 7.71
C PHE A 124 8.57 -16.10 6.58
N LEU A 125 8.57 -15.63 5.33
CA LEU A 125 8.18 -16.43 4.17
C LEU A 125 9.13 -17.62 3.96
N GLU A 126 10.44 -17.41 4.09
CA GLU A 126 11.44 -18.48 4.06
C GLU A 126 11.17 -19.54 5.12
N GLY A 127 10.83 -19.12 6.35
CA GLY A 127 10.43 -20.03 7.43
C GLY A 127 9.19 -20.85 7.09
N LYS A 128 8.18 -20.24 6.45
CA LYS A 128 6.98 -20.95 5.98
C LYS A 128 7.29 -21.93 4.85
N ALA A 129 8.16 -21.56 3.91
CA ALA A 129 8.61 -22.45 2.85
C ALA A 129 9.44 -23.62 3.39
N ALA A 130 10.28 -23.41 4.41
CA ALA A 130 11.10 -24.46 5.01
C ALA A 130 10.25 -25.58 5.65
N ALA A 131 9.04 -25.24 6.12
CA ALA A 131 8.08 -26.21 6.66
C ALA A 131 7.44 -27.10 5.58
N LEU A 132 7.58 -26.76 4.29
CA LEU A 132 7.06 -27.58 3.19
C LEU A 132 7.98 -28.77 2.89
N PRO A 133 7.42 -29.88 2.34
CA PRO A 133 8.21 -30.97 1.79
C PRO A 133 9.22 -30.45 0.77
N SER A 134 10.42 -31.03 0.71
CA SER A 134 11.53 -30.53 -0.12
C SER A 134 11.16 -30.33 -1.59
N GLY A 135 10.35 -31.22 -2.17
CA GLY A 135 9.88 -31.12 -3.57
C GLY A 135 8.78 -30.10 -3.82
N GLN A 136 8.30 -29.40 -2.79
CA GLN A 136 7.28 -28.35 -2.88
C GLN A 136 7.82 -26.98 -2.44
N ARG A 137 9.12 -26.88 -2.16
CA ARG A 137 9.73 -25.60 -1.78
C ARG A 137 9.93 -24.74 -3.03
N PRO A 138 9.68 -23.43 -2.96
CA PRO A 138 10.00 -22.53 -4.06
C PRO A 138 11.51 -22.47 -4.31
N ASP A 139 11.89 -21.90 -5.45
CA ASP A 139 13.29 -21.63 -5.80
C ASP A 139 13.94 -20.63 -4.83
N SER A 140 15.27 -20.59 -4.83
CA SER A 140 16.04 -19.60 -4.07
C SER A 140 15.60 -18.17 -4.44
N TYR A 141 15.62 -17.24 -3.48
CA TYR A 141 15.28 -15.82 -3.64
C TYR A 141 13.81 -15.49 -3.97
N TRP A 142 12.92 -16.49 -4.04
CA TRP A 142 11.48 -16.26 -4.30
C TRP A 142 10.84 -15.29 -3.30
N ALA A 143 11.28 -15.33 -2.04
CA ALA A 143 10.73 -14.50 -0.97
C ALA A 143 11.12 -13.03 -1.18
N ASP A 144 12.34 -12.75 -1.62
CA ASP A 144 12.79 -11.42 -2.00
C ASP A 144 11.94 -10.86 -3.14
N ASP A 145 11.71 -11.64 -4.20
CA ASP A 145 10.92 -11.22 -5.36
C ASP A 145 9.46 -10.94 -4.99
N VAL A 146 8.85 -11.82 -4.20
CA VAL A 146 7.46 -11.64 -3.72
C VAL A 146 7.36 -10.40 -2.83
N VAL A 147 8.28 -10.21 -1.88
CA VAL A 147 8.25 -9.06 -0.96
C VAL A 147 8.50 -7.76 -1.73
N ALA A 148 9.47 -7.73 -2.64
CA ALA A 148 9.73 -6.58 -3.49
C ALA A 148 8.53 -6.24 -4.38
N GLY A 149 7.91 -7.25 -4.99
CA GLY A 149 6.72 -7.12 -5.81
C GLY A 149 5.51 -6.57 -5.05
N ILE A 150 5.28 -7.09 -3.84
CA ILE A 150 4.24 -6.58 -2.92
C ILE A 150 4.50 -5.11 -2.58
N ILE A 151 5.72 -4.74 -2.20
CA ILE A 151 6.06 -3.36 -1.82
C ILE A 151 5.88 -2.41 -2.99
N ALA A 152 6.34 -2.79 -4.18
CA ALA A 152 6.14 -2.00 -5.39
C ALA A 152 4.65 -1.80 -5.69
N SER A 153 3.86 -2.87 -5.58
CA SER A 153 2.40 -2.82 -5.81
C SER A 153 1.70 -1.93 -4.79
N VAL A 154 1.98 -2.13 -3.50
CA VAL A 154 1.43 -1.33 -2.40
C VAL A 154 1.80 0.14 -2.55
N ARG A 155 3.06 0.45 -2.88
CA ARG A 155 3.51 1.84 -3.11
C ARG A 155 2.85 2.47 -4.33
N ALA A 156 2.62 1.73 -5.40
CA ALA A 156 1.87 2.24 -6.54
C ALA A 156 0.42 2.55 -6.13
N LEU A 157 -0.23 1.64 -5.40
CA LEU A 157 -1.63 1.80 -4.97
C LEU A 157 -1.82 2.88 -3.91
N ILE A 158 -0.84 3.08 -3.03
CA ILE A 158 -0.89 4.05 -1.92
C ILE A 158 -0.31 5.41 -2.32
N GLY A 159 0.80 5.41 -3.06
CA GLY A 159 1.70 6.57 -3.18
C GLY A 159 1.74 7.26 -4.55
N VAL A 160 1.26 6.65 -5.64
CA VAL A 160 1.45 7.22 -6.98
C VAL A 160 0.16 7.15 -7.81
N ASP A 161 -0.09 8.21 -8.56
CA ASP A 161 -1.04 8.34 -9.66
C ASP A 161 -2.51 8.73 -9.43
N GLU A 162 -3.33 8.13 -8.57
CA GLU A 162 -4.77 8.50 -8.65
C GLU A 162 -5.09 9.94 -8.20
N LEU A 163 -4.41 10.46 -7.17
CA LEU A 163 -4.64 11.83 -6.70
C LEU A 163 -3.87 12.87 -7.54
N HIS A 164 -2.70 12.51 -8.08
CA HIS A 164 -1.91 13.35 -8.98
C HIS A 164 -2.55 13.44 -10.37
N ALA A 165 -3.01 12.32 -10.94
CA ALA A 165 -3.76 12.31 -12.20
C ALA A 165 -5.12 13.00 -12.09
N ARG A 166 -5.81 12.93 -10.92
CA ARG A 166 -6.98 13.77 -10.65
C ARG A 166 -6.64 15.26 -10.59
N THR A 167 -5.43 15.63 -10.18
CA THR A 167 -4.93 17.02 -10.18
C THR A 167 -4.73 17.52 -11.61
N GLU A 168 -4.06 16.74 -12.46
CA GLU A 168 -3.94 17.10 -13.88
C GLU A 168 -5.30 17.15 -14.57
N ALA A 169 -6.19 16.19 -14.35
CA ALA A 169 -7.51 16.16 -14.98
C ALA A 169 -8.46 17.28 -14.50
N ARG A 170 -8.38 17.72 -13.23
CA ARG A 170 -9.21 18.82 -12.71
C ARG A 170 -8.68 20.21 -13.03
N TYR A 171 -7.37 20.39 -13.16
CA TYR A 171 -6.74 21.70 -13.40
C TYR A 171 -6.26 21.92 -14.85
N SER A 172 -6.14 20.88 -15.68
CA SER A 172 -5.93 21.03 -17.15
C SER A 172 -7.22 21.39 -17.89
N GLY A 173 -8.38 21.35 -17.23
CA GLY A 173 -9.66 21.84 -17.72
C GLY A 173 -9.76 23.37 -17.74
N GLY A 174 -9.00 24.03 -18.61
CA GLY A 174 -9.33 25.36 -19.10
C GLY A 174 -8.62 26.54 -18.44
N VAL A 175 -7.35 26.75 -18.80
CA VAL A 175 -6.89 28.12 -19.07
C VAL A 175 -6.80 28.27 -20.58
N LYS A 176 -7.91 28.70 -21.21
CA LYS A 176 -7.82 29.33 -22.53
C LYS A 176 -6.93 30.57 -22.33
N ARG A 177 -5.66 30.46 -22.75
CA ARG A 177 -4.77 31.61 -22.89
C ARG A 177 -5.53 32.63 -23.76
N PRO A 178 -5.75 33.88 -23.32
CA PRO A 178 -6.20 34.91 -24.24
C PRO A 178 -5.12 35.01 -25.31
N ALA A 179 -5.51 34.88 -26.58
CA ALA A 179 -4.62 35.16 -27.69
C ALA A 179 -4.08 36.58 -27.53
N ALA A 180 -2.75 36.69 -27.53
CA ALA A 180 -2.07 37.94 -27.70
C ALA A 180 -1.93 38.18 -29.21
N GLU A 181 -2.90 38.87 -29.79
CA GLU A 181 -2.93 39.45 -31.14
C GLU A 181 -3.76 40.75 -30.97
N ASP A 182 -3.35 41.97 -31.26
CA ASP A 182 -2.17 42.51 -31.92
C ASP A 182 -1.83 43.86 -31.29
N ALA A 183 -0.55 44.04 -30.93
CA ALA A 183 0.03 45.37 -30.84
C ALA A 183 0.58 45.70 -32.23
N ASP A 184 -0.27 46.26 -33.10
CA ASP A 184 0.22 46.90 -34.32
C ASP A 184 0.37 48.41 -34.07
N SER A 185 1.58 48.89 -34.35
CA SER A 185 1.99 50.28 -34.23
C SER A 185 1.98 50.87 -35.63
N ALA A 186 1.14 51.87 -35.91
CA ALA A 186 1.42 52.95 -36.88
C ALA A 186 0.18 53.85 -37.08
N GLU A 187 0.21 55.06 -36.53
CA GLU A 187 0.37 56.33 -37.26
C GLU A 187 0.39 57.52 -36.29
#